data_AF-A0A944KC62-F1
#
_entry.id   AF-A0A944KC62-F1
#
_cell.length_a   1.000
_cell.length_b   1.000
_cell.length_c   1.000
_cell.angle_alpha   90.00
_cell.angle_beta   90.00
_cell.angle_gamma   90.00
#
_symmetry.space_group_name_H-M   'P 1'
#
loop_
_entity.id
_entity.type
_entity.pdbx_description
1 polymer ?
#
loop_
_entity_poly.entity_id
_entity_poly.type
_entity_poly.pdbx_seq_one_letter_code
_entity_poly.pdbx_strand_id
1 'polypeptide(L)'
;MAASDLVIGIAPFIAGLAIAAALIAAVWWGIRIRNREPSPPTPQEQPHRPDDAGPPEVTERREPDEVTPPEGGRGRLLPHELRNTGNASGRHSDADPKDRPRWDENSGGAFGSGGPGG
;
A
#
# COMPACT_ATOMS: atom_id res chain seq x y z
N MET A 1 -2.82 -61.37 6.53
CA MET A 1 -3.60 -60.15 6.80
C MET A 1 -2.81 -59.07 7.55
N ALA A 2 -1.84 -59.39 8.43
CA ALA A 2 -1.04 -58.36 9.14
C ALA A 2 -0.10 -57.50 8.27
N ALA A 3 0.48 -58.05 7.20
CA ALA A 3 1.36 -57.29 6.30
C ALA A 3 0.60 -56.21 5.52
N SER A 4 -0.68 -56.46 5.21
CA SER A 4 -1.55 -55.53 4.48
C SER A 4 -1.86 -54.29 5.32
N ASP A 5 -2.18 -54.46 6.61
CA ASP A 5 -2.47 -53.36 7.54
C ASP A 5 -1.25 -52.46 7.79
N LEU A 6 -0.06 -53.06 7.94
CA LEU A 6 1.19 -52.33 8.10
C LEU A 6 1.48 -51.46 6.86
N VAL A 7 1.25 -52.00 5.66
CA VAL A 7 1.43 -51.28 4.40
C VAL A 7 0.38 -50.16 4.25
N ILE A 8 -0.88 -50.40 4.62
CA ILE A 8 -1.96 -49.40 4.56
C ILE A 8 -1.67 -48.21 5.48
N GLY A 9 -1.07 -48.42 6.65
CA GLY A 9 -0.70 -47.36 7.58
C GLY A 9 0.58 -46.59 7.21
N ILE A 10 1.61 -47.29 6.73
CA ILE A 10 2.93 -46.68 6.46
C ILE A 10 2.98 -45.98 5.10
N ALA A 11 2.27 -46.48 4.09
CA ALA A 11 2.25 -45.89 2.75
C ALA A 11 1.91 -44.37 2.73
N PRO A 12 0.84 -43.89 3.40
CA PRO A 12 0.54 -42.45 3.41
C PRO A 12 1.60 -41.64 4.17
N PHE A 13 2.24 -42.21 5.20
CA PHE A 13 3.32 -41.54 5.93
C PHE A 13 4.55 -41.31 5.03
N ILE A 14 4.96 -42.34 4.29
CA ILE A 14 6.08 -42.23 3.35
C ILE A 14 5.74 -41.29 2.19
N ALA A 15 4.50 -41.34 1.68
CA ALA A 15 4.03 -40.40 0.66
C ALA A 15 4.10 -38.95 1.16
N GLY A 16 3.65 -38.69 2.40
CA GLY A 16 3.76 -37.39 3.04
C GLY A 16 5.21 -36.92 3.18
N LEU A 17 6.11 -37.81 3.61
CA LEU A 17 7.53 -37.51 3.74
C LEU A 17 8.18 -37.20 2.38
N ALA A 18 7.81 -37.94 1.33
CA ALA A 18 8.29 -37.70 -0.02
C ALA A 18 7.84 -36.33 -0.55
N ILE A 19 6.58 -35.95 -0.32
CA ILE A 19 6.05 -34.63 -0.69
C ILE A 19 6.79 -33.54 0.09
N ALA A 20 6.96 -33.69 1.41
CA ALA A 20 7.68 -32.73 2.23
C ALA A 20 9.13 -32.54 1.76
N ALA A 21 9.84 -33.64 1.48
CA ALA A 21 11.20 -33.60 0.96
C ALA A 21 11.28 -32.89 -0.40
N ALA A 22 10.32 -33.14 -1.29
CA ALA A 22 10.23 -32.46 -2.58
C ALA A 22 10.00 -30.95 -2.43
N LEU A 23 9.12 -30.53 -1.53
CA LEU A 23 8.87 -29.11 -1.24
C LEU A 23 10.11 -28.42 -0.66
N ILE A 24 10.79 -29.07 0.28
CA ILE A 24 12.05 -28.56 0.85
C ILE A 24 13.10 -28.39 -0.25
N ALA A 25 13.25 -29.38 -1.13
CA ALA A 25 14.18 -29.31 -2.25
C ALA A 25 13.85 -28.16 -3.21
N ALA A 26 12.57 -27.94 -3.52
CA ALA A 26 12.11 -26.84 -4.36
C ALA A 26 12.44 -25.47 -3.75
N VAL A 27 12.15 -25.27 -2.46
CA VAL A 27 12.48 -24.02 -1.74
C VAL A 27 14.00 -23.82 -1.70
N TRP A 28 14.76 -24.86 -1.37
CA TRP A 28 16.23 -24.80 -1.34
C TRP A 28 16.82 -24.45 -2.72
N TRP A 29 16.25 -25.00 -3.79
CA TRP A 29 16.65 -24.68 -5.16
C TRP A 29 16.33 -23.22 -5.52
N GLY A 30 15.17 -22.70 -5.12
CA GLY A 30 14.82 -21.29 -5.29
C GLY A 30 15.80 -20.35 -4.55
N ILE A 31 16.16 -20.69 -3.31
CA ILE A 31 17.16 -19.95 -2.52
C ILE A 31 18.53 -20.02 -3.20
N ARG A 32 18.94 -21.21 -3.68
CA ARG A 32 20.21 -21.41 -4.41
C ARG A 32 20.30 -20.51 -5.64
N ILE A 33 19.20 -20.35 -6.39
CA ILE A 33 19.14 -19.47 -7.56
C ILE A 33 19.25 -18.00 -7.12
N ARG A 34 18.43 -17.57 -6.15
CA ARG A 34 18.45 -16.19 -5.63
C ARG A 34 19.82 -15.78 -5.10
N ASN A 35 20.54 -16.69 -4.45
CA ASN A 35 21.88 -16.41 -3.92
C ASN A 35 22.96 -16.24 -5.00
N ARG A 36 22.66 -16.54 -6.28
CA ARG A 36 23.53 -16.23 -7.41
C ARG A 36 23.29 -14.83 -7.97
N GLU A 37 22.18 -14.21 -7.60
CA GLU A 37 21.89 -12.83 -7.95
C GLU A 37 22.62 -11.90 -6.97
N PRO A 38 23.00 -10.68 -7.40
CA PRO A 38 23.56 -9.69 -6.50
C PRO A 38 22.56 -9.38 -5.38
N SER A 39 23.08 -9.13 -4.18
CA SER A 39 22.27 -8.71 -3.04
C SER A 39 21.43 -7.48 -3.39
N PRO A 40 20.21 -7.36 -2.85
CA PRO A 40 19.44 -6.12 -2.97
C PRO A 40 20.31 -4.92 -2.54
N PRO A 41 20.21 -3.79 -3.25
CA PRO A 41 21.03 -2.61 -2.96
C PRO A 41 20.77 -2.15 -1.52
N THR A 42 21.86 -1.84 -0.82
CA THR A 42 21.81 -1.23 0.51
C THR A 42 21.18 0.17 0.43
N PRO A 43 20.62 0.71 1.53
CA PRO A 43 20.05 2.06 1.52
C PRO A 43 21.01 3.15 1.02
N GLN A 44 22.31 2.95 1.21
CA GLN A 44 23.36 3.85 0.73
C GLN A 44 23.60 3.72 -0.78
N GLU A 45 23.46 2.52 -1.34
CA GLU A 45 23.53 2.24 -2.78
C GLU A 45 22.24 2.61 -3.52
N GLN A 46 21.15 2.88 -2.80
CA GLN A 46 19.92 3.35 -3.42
C GLN A 46 20.14 4.72 -4.06
N PRO A 47 19.51 4.99 -5.22
CA PRO A 47 19.53 6.32 -5.83
C PRO A 47 19.00 7.37 -4.84
N HIS A 48 19.89 8.24 -4.39
CA HIS A 48 19.50 9.40 -3.59
C HIS A 48 19.04 10.53 -4.50
N ARG A 49 18.08 11.31 -4.01
CA ARG A 49 17.70 12.57 -4.64
C ARG A 49 18.94 13.49 -4.63
N PRO A 50 19.29 14.14 -5.75
CA PRO A 50 20.36 15.15 -5.75
C PRO A 50 20.10 16.22 -4.69
N ASP A 51 21.14 16.75 -4.06
CA ASP A 51 21.01 17.78 -3.02
C ASP A 51 20.30 19.04 -3.56
N ASP A 52 20.49 19.34 -4.85
CA ASP A 52 19.89 20.49 -5.56
C ASP A 52 18.51 20.17 -6.16
N ALA A 53 18.06 18.91 -6.10
CA ALA A 53 16.73 18.57 -6.57
C ALA A 53 15.74 19.09 -5.54
N GLY A 54 15.16 20.26 -5.86
CA GLY A 54 14.13 20.92 -5.07
C GLY A 54 13.02 19.98 -4.58
N PRO A 55 12.13 20.46 -3.71
CA PRO A 55 11.20 19.62 -2.96
C PRO A 55 10.47 18.58 -3.84
N PRO A 56 10.28 17.33 -3.37
CA PRO A 56 9.57 16.31 -4.12
C PRO A 56 8.21 16.82 -4.57
N GLU A 57 7.94 16.74 -5.87
CA GLU A 57 6.61 17.03 -6.41
C GLU A 57 5.67 15.92 -5.94
N VAL A 58 4.92 16.19 -4.87
CA VAL A 58 3.85 15.31 -4.39
C VAL A 58 2.78 15.29 -5.47
N THR A 59 2.79 14.22 -6.27
CA THR A 59 1.87 14.03 -7.41
C THR A 59 0.64 13.20 -6.99
N GLU A 60 0.63 12.63 -5.79
CA GLU A 60 -0.48 11.78 -5.34
C GLU A 60 -1.73 12.62 -5.02
N ARG A 61 -2.67 12.66 -5.97
CA ARG A 61 -4.00 13.24 -5.79
C ARG A 61 -4.99 12.11 -5.49
N ARG A 62 -5.53 12.11 -4.27
CA ARG A 62 -6.64 11.25 -3.87
C ARG A 62 -7.93 11.98 -4.17
N GLU A 63 -8.91 11.29 -4.75
CA GLU A 63 -10.24 11.86 -4.88
C GLU A 63 -10.79 12.16 -3.48
N PRO A 64 -11.34 13.37 -3.25
CA PRO A 64 -12.09 13.64 -2.03
C PRO A 64 -13.23 12.63 -1.92
N ASP A 65 -13.32 11.94 -0.79
CA ASP A 65 -14.48 11.10 -0.51
C ASP A 65 -15.64 12.02 -0.12
N GLU A 66 -16.65 12.13 -0.99
CA GLU A 66 -17.81 12.99 -0.73
C GLU A 66 -18.59 12.45 0.47
N VAL A 67 -18.68 13.26 1.53
CA VAL A 67 -19.45 12.92 2.72
C VAL A 67 -20.93 13.20 2.44
N THR A 68 -21.64 12.19 1.97
CA THR A 68 -23.10 12.27 1.75
C THR A 68 -23.83 12.27 3.10
N PRO A 69 -24.66 13.30 3.40
CA PRO A 69 -25.49 13.32 4.59
C PRO A 69 -26.43 12.11 4.64
N PRO A 70 -26.78 11.59 5.83
CA PRO A 70 -27.71 10.48 5.96
C PRO A 70 -29.07 10.81 5.33
N GLU A 71 -29.74 9.78 4.80
CA GLU A 71 -31.07 9.91 4.18
C GLU A 71 -32.03 10.63 5.15
N GLY A 72 -32.67 11.69 4.66
CA GLY A 72 -33.57 12.53 5.48
C GLY A 72 -32.91 13.74 6.15
N GLY A 73 -31.61 13.99 5.94
CA GLY A 73 -30.95 15.26 6.25
C GLY A 73 -30.90 15.63 7.74
N ARG A 74 -31.20 14.69 8.63
CA ARG A 74 -31.30 14.91 10.08
C ARG A 74 -30.27 14.04 10.80
N GLY A 75 -29.05 14.56 10.95
CA GLY A 75 -28.03 13.94 11.79
C GLY A 75 -26.64 14.46 11.48
N ARG A 76 -25.81 14.63 12.52
CA ARG A 76 -24.35 14.71 12.37
C ARG A 76 -23.85 13.28 12.20
N LEU A 77 -23.01 13.03 11.22
CA LEU A 77 -22.32 11.74 11.08
C LEU A 77 -21.32 11.59 12.23
N LEU A 78 -21.41 10.48 12.95
CA LEU A 78 -20.42 10.07 13.93
C LEU A 78 -19.18 9.50 13.20
N PRO A 79 -17.98 9.51 13.83
CA PRO A 79 -16.76 9.05 13.17
C PRO A 79 -16.84 7.63 12.57
N HIS A 80 -17.62 6.74 13.18
CA HIS A 80 -17.82 5.36 12.70
C HIS A 80 -18.88 5.24 11.59
N GLU A 81 -19.66 6.29 11.36
CA GLU A 81 -20.69 6.38 10.31
C GLU A 81 -20.13 6.98 9.01
N LEU A 82 -18.91 7.55 9.06
CA LEU A 82 -18.20 7.98 7.86
C LEU A 82 -17.86 6.74 7.01
N ARG A 83 -18.22 6.78 5.73
CA ARG A 83 -17.64 5.83 4.77
C ARG A 83 -16.13 6.10 4.73
N ASN A 84 -15.34 5.03 4.69
CA ASN A 84 -13.87 5.09 4.64
C ASN A 84 -13.17 5.59 5.93
N THR A 85 -13.36 4.87 7.03
CA THR A 85 -12.68 5.12 8.31
C THR A 85 -11.21 4.70 8.31
N GLY A 86 -10.35 5.60 7.83
CA GLY A 86 -8.92 5.64 8.19
C GLY A 86 -7.98 4.64 7.48
N ASN A 87 -8.50 3.66 6.76
CA ASN A 87 -7.67 2.66 6.06
C ASN A 87 -8.18 2.21 4.69
N ALA A 88 -9.33 2.71 4.19
CA ALA A 88 -9.66 2.49 2.79
C ALA A 88 -8.86 3.47 1.93
N SER A 89 -8.01 2.92 1.07
CA SER A 89 -7.35 3.69 0.02
C SER A 89 -8.40 4.44 -0.78
N GLY A 90 -8.38 5.78 -0.74
CA GLY A 90 -9.22 6.60 -1.60
C GLY A 90 -8.95 6.28 -3.07
N ARG A 91 -9.93 6.53 -3.94
CA ARG A 91 -9.73 6.33 -5.39
C ARG A 91 -8.63 7.30 -5.86
N HIS A 92 -7.71 6.81 -6.68
CA HIS A 92 -6.76 7.67 -7.37
C HIS A 92 -7.52 8.57 -8.33
N SER A 93 -7.26 9.87 -8.31
CA SER A 93 -7.98 10.77 -9.20
C SER A 93 -7.52 10.59 -10.64
N ASP A 94 -8.45 10.53 -11.58
CA ASP A 94 -8.16 10.46 -13.02
C ASP A 94 -7.75 11.81 -13.65
N ALA A 95 -7.62 12.87 -12.84
CA ALA A 95 -7.24 14.20 -13.31
C ALA A 95 -5.76 14.26 -13.70
N ASP A 96 -5.44 14.99 -14.78
CA ASP A 96 -4.06 15.23 -15.20
C ASP A 96 -3.32 15.99 -14.08
N PRO A 97 -2.17 15.48 -13.60
CA PRO A 97 -1.32 16.20 -12.64
C PRO A 97 -0.99 17.64 -13.06
N LYS A 98 -0.99 17.94 -14.36
CA LYS A 98 -0.73 19.28 -14.92
C LYS A 98 -1.85 20.29 -14.71
N ASP A 99 -3.07 19.83 -14.44
CA ASP A 99 -4.22 20.71 -14.17
C ASP A 99 -4.22 21.25 -12.73
N ARG A 100 -3.18 20.95 -11.93
CA ARG A 100 -3.05 21.49 -10.58
C ARG A 100 -2.76 23.00 -10.63
N PRO A 101 -3.57 23.83 -9.95
CA PRO A 101 -3.19 25.23 -9.72
C PRO A 101 -1.87 25.26 -8.96
N ARG A 102 -0.84 25.83 -9.56
CA ARG A 102 0.42 26.10 -8.87
C ARG A 102 0.21 27.35 -8.04
N TRP A 103 0.65 27.33 -6.79
CA TRP A 103 0.68 28.54 -5.98
C TRP A 103 1.59 29.55 -6.67
N ASP A 104 1.05 30.71 -7.03
CA ASP A 104 1.78 31.87 -7.49
C ASP A 104 1.65 33.02 -6.47
N GLU A 105 2.61 33.94 -6.44
CA GLU A 105 2.64 35.07 -5.49
C GLU A 105 1.40 35.98 -5.59
N ASN A 106 0.68 35.96 -6.71
CA ASN A 106 -0.54 36.73 -6.94
C ASN A 106 -1.82 35.95 -6.57
N SER A 107 -1.71 34.65 -6.32
CA SER A 107 -2.80 33.71 -5.98
C SER A 107 -3.03 33.58 -4.48
N GLY A 108 -2.24 34.27 -3.66
CA GLY A 108 -2.45 34.39 -2.22
C GLY A 108 -3.72 35.17 -1.91
N GLY A 109 -4.80 34.46 -1.55
CA GLY A 109 -6.04 35.07 -1.07
C GLY A 109 -5.76 36.01 0.11
N ALA A 110 -6.25 37.25 0.02
CA ALA A 110 -6.15 38.24 1.08
C ALA A 110 -6.88 37.75 2.35
N PHE A 111 -6.13 37.25 3.33
CA PHE A 111 -6.68 36.91 4.63
C PHE A 111 -7.00 38.22 5.37
N GLY A 112 -8.30 38.57 5.43
CA GLY A 112 -8.91 39.44 6.43
C GLY A 112 -8.23 40.78 6.72
N SER A 113 -8.52 41.81 5.90
CA SER A 113 -8.36 43.20 6.30
C SER A 113 -9.39 43.55 7.40
N GLY A 114 -9.13 43.14 8.64
CA GLY A 114 -9.83 43.66 9.81
C GLY A 114 -9.36 45.07 10.10
N GLY A 115 -10.06 46.08 9.56
CA GLY A 115 -9.83 47.48 9.92
C GLY A 115 -10.21 47.73 11.39
N PRO A 116 -9.48 48.58 12.13
CA PRO A 116 -9.91 49.00 13.46
C PRO A 116 -11.13 49.92 13.30
N GLY A 117 -12.30 49.44 13.73
CA GLY A 117 -13.46 50.30 13.92
C GLY A 117 -13.21 51.25 15.10
N GLY A 118 -13.10 52.54 14.80
CA GLY A 118 -13.25 53.63 15.78
C GLY A 118 -14.70 54.08 15.88
#